data_AF-A0A7Y4ZNC4-F1
#
_entry.id   AF-A0A7Y4ZNC4-F1
#
_cell.length_a   1.000
_cell.length_b   1.000
_cell.length_c   1.000
_cell.angle_alpha   90.00
_cell.angle_beta   90.00
_cell.angle_gamma   90.00
#
_symmetry.space_group_name_H-M   'P 1'
#
loop_
_entity.id
_entity.type
_entity.pdbx_description
1 polymer ?
#
loop_
_entity_poly.entity_id
_entity_poly.type
_entity_poly.pdbx_seq_one_letter_code
_entity_poly.pdbx_strand_id
1 'polypeptide(L)'
;MQYPRKSLSLAALGLGLVVAACQWIVGIDGDLRVAAPERDAGADASTDGGVPDPCRTEGIPSVPANATPGGDISIVFALRSLDFGIDGGAPVGLNLDGRCTCPGPESCRAPGAVPCDQERGIDNASRDLLAEVFGRGVLDQPTINGALQDGIFGALVQVDGWNGEPDDAHVSVQVFASQGFDQKAVPGRSQPVFDGKDVWTVDDESVDRSVDGGPPYVSKALDDSAFVAGGALVSTLSFPIIVGSNSTSRVRIKVGDGRLFATIRTEKALGDAGVQYSLQGTLAGRWRASDLLGSLASLNDPITGAPICGDSGVYQLVKSQVCARLDIPAQGSNDDLGQSCSAVSLGAKFVAVNAKLGSQQPKPDSGGGCGPTWSDTCGP
;
A
#
# COMPACT_ATOMS: atom_id res chain seq x y z
N MET A 1 70.34 37.97 1.12
CA MET A 1 69.98 38.50 2.45
C MET A 1 68.89 37.63 3.02
N GLN A 2 69.12 37.11 4.22
CA GLN A 2 68.51 35.91 4.78
C GLN A 2 68.09 36.25 6.22
N TYR A 3 66.94 35.73 6.66
CA TYR A 3 66.37 35.64 8.02
C TYR A 3 65.66 36.88 8.64
N PRO A 4 64.69 36.69 9.59
CA PRO A 4 64.31 35.43 10.25
C PRO A 4 62.83 35.02 10.31
N ARG A 5 62.67 33.71 10.50
CA ARG A 5 61.52 33.00 11.08
C ARG A 5 61.22 33.47 12.50
N LYS A 6 59.94 33.50 12.88
CA LYS A 6 59.51 33.30 14.28
C LYS A 6 58.55 32.12 14.34
N SER A 7 59.06 31.07 14.95
CA SER A 7 58.34 29.92 15.49
C SER A 7 57.71 30.29 16.84
N LEU A 8 56.45 29.93 17.03
CA LEU A 8 55.86 29.75 18.36
C LEU A 8 55.12 28.42 18.35
N SER A 9 55.72 27.44 19.02
CA SER A 9 55.06 26.22 19.48
C SER A 9 54.74 26.44 20.95
N LEU A 10 53.49 26.21 21.36
CA LEU A 10 53.21 25.68 22.67
C LEU A 10 51.97 24.79 22.60
N ALA A 11 52.12 23.64 23.23
CA ALA A 11 51.22 22.51 23.21
C ALA A 11 50.28 22.50 24.42
N ALA A 12 49.27 21.63 24.29
CA ALA A 12 48.66 20.77 25.32
C ALA A 12 47.27 21.15 25.87
N LEU A 13 46.53 20.04 26.07
CA LEU A 13 45.26 19.81 26.78
C LEU A 13 43.99 20.24 26.01
N GLY A 14 43.08 19.36 25.60
CA GLY A 14 42.77 18.02 26.08
C GLY A 14 41.35 18.02 26.66
N LEU A 15 40.46 17.25 26.02
CA LEU A 15 39.08 16.89 26.42
C LEU A 15 38.08 18.03 26.70
N GLY A 16 37.03 18.08 25.86
CA GLY A 16 35.84 18.87 26.13
C GLY A 16 34.71 18.61 25.12
N LEU A 17 33.99 17.51 25.33
CA LEU A 17 32.56 17.31 25.01
C LEU A 17 32.07 17.63 23.58
N VAL A 18 32.08 16.62 22.71
CA VAL A 18 31.10 16.48 21.63
C VAL A 18 29.91 15.70 22.19
N VAL A 19 28.94 16.41 22.78
CA VAL A 19 27.59 15.86 23.06
C VAL A 19 26.58 16.96 22.76
N ALA A 20 26.20 17.09 21.49
CA ALA A 20 25.07 17.89 21.06
C ALA A 20 24.53 17.37 19.72
N ALA A 21 24.15 16.09 19.65
CA ALA A 21 23.48 15.53 18.47
C ALA A 21 22.45 14.42 18.80
N CYS A 22 21.97 14.33 20.06
CA CYS A 22 20.96 13.32 20.46
C CYS A 22 19.85 13.91 21.37
N GLN A 23 19.35 15.13 21.10
CA GLN A 23 18.23 15.71 21.85
C GLN A 23 17.05 16.18 20.99
N TRP A 24 16.83 15.58 19.82
CA TRP A 24 15.60 15.78 19.02
C TRP A 24 14.84 14.48 18.72
N ILE A 25 15.11 13.44 19.51
CA ILE A 25 14.37 12.18 19.54
C ILE A 25 13.95 11.98 20.99
N VAL A 26 12.71 11.53 21.19
CA VAL A 26 11.98 11.36 22.45
C VAL A 26 11.19 12.60 22.92
N GLY A 27 9.98 12.75 22.36
CA GLY A 27 8.85 13.37 23.03
C GLY A 27 7.89 12.28 23.49
N ILE A 28 8.17 11.67 24.64
CA ILE A 28 7.22 10.82 25.38
C ILE A 28 7.30 11.30 26.83
N ASP A 29 6.43 12.26 27.18
CA ASP A 29 6.03 12.49 28.57
C ASP A 29 4.50 12.50 28.57
N GLY A 30 3.93 11.32 28.79
CA GLY A 30 2.51 11.09 28.97
C GLY A 30 2.29 10.20 30.18
N ASP A 31 2.24 10.81 31.35
CA ASP A 31 1.75 10.20 32.58
C ASP A 31 0.25 9.92 32.42
N LEU A 32 -0.10 8.69 32.03
CA LEU A 32 -1.46 8.18 31.93
C LEU A 32 -1.69 7.11 33.00
N ARG A 33 -1.83 7.58 34.25
CA ARG A 33 -2.51 6.82 35.31
C ARG A 33 -4.01 6.84 35.04
N VAL A 34 -4.53 5.81 34.38
CA VAL A 34 -5.97 5.54 34.34
C VAL A 34 -6.30 4.56 35.46
N ALA A 35 -7.17 5.02 36.37
CA ALA A 35 -7.72 4.22 37.45
C ALA A 35 -8.59 3.08 36.89
N ALA A 36 -8.42 1.88 37.45
CA ALA A 36 -9.28 0.74 37.19
C ALA A 36 -10.68 0.96 37.79
N PRO A 37 -11.77 0.71 37.05
CA PRO A 37 -13.04 0.38 37.66
C PRO A 37 -13.14 -1.12 37.94
N GLU A 38 -13.81 -1.41 39.04
CA GLU A 38 -13.95 -2.72 39.67
C GLU A 38 -14.74 -3.71 38.80
N ARG A 39 -14.43 -5.00 39.00
CA ARG A 39 -15.16 -6.13 38.44
C ARG A 39 -16.48 -6.30 39.19
N ASP A 40 -17.60 -6.30 38.47
CA ASP A 40 -18.82 -6.96 38.94
C ASP A 40 -19.10 -8.18 38.06
N ALA A 41 -19.10 -9.33 38.72
CA ALA A 41 -19.45 -10.62 38.14
C ALA A 41 -20.98 -10.78 38.23
N GLY A 42 -21.63 -10.87 37.07
CA GLY A 42 -23.03 -11.24 36.95
C GLY A 42 -23.22 -12.13 35.73
N ALA A 43 -23.31 -13.44 35.97
CA ALA A 43 -23.85 -14.38 34.99
C ALA A 43 -25.38 -14.20 34.95
N ASP A 44 -25.98 -14.08 33.75
CA ASP A 44 -27.00 -15.00 33.25
C ASP A 44 -27.73 -14.49 31.99
N ALA A 45 -28.08 -15.48 31.17
CA ALA A 45 -29.15 -15.54 30.17
C ALA A 45 -28.96 -14.88 28.79
N SER A 46 -28.81 -15.75 27.78
CA SER A 46 -29.02 -15.45 26.37
C SER A 46 -30.46 -14.99 26.13
N THR A 47 -30.62 -13.83 25.53
CA THR A 47 -31.80 -13.50 24.73
C THR A 47 -31.33 -13.09 23.34
N ASP A 48 -31.88 -13.82 22.37
CA ASP A 48 -31.58 -13.80 20.95
C ASP A 48 -32.17 -12.52 20.31
N GLY A 49 -31.57 -11.38 20.66
CA GLY A 49 -31.77 -10.08 20.04
C GLY A 49 -30.39 -9.53 19.71
N GLY A 50 -29.75 -10.14 18.70
CA GLY A 50 -28.33 -9.95 18.41
C GLY A 50 -27.93 -8.49 18.38
N VAL A 51 -27.13 -8.08 19.37
CA VAL A 51 -26.25 -6.92 19.21
C VAL A 51 -25.47 -7.20 17.92
N PRO A 52 -25.54 -6.33 16.90
CA PRO A 52 -24.74 -6.51 15.69
C PRO A 52 -23.31 -6.75 16.14
N ASP A 53 -22.73 -7.88 15.73
CA ASP A 53 -21.33 -8.18 16.02
C ASP A 53 -20.52 -6.97 15.55
N PRO A 54 -19.89 -6.20 16.45
CA PRO A 54 -19.17 -5.01 16.07
C PRO A 54 -18.02 -5.36 15.12
N CYS A 55 -17.61 -6.64 15.04
CA CYS A 55 -16.56 -7.16 14.15
C CYS A 55 -17.08 -7.73 12.84
N ARG A 56 -18.38 -7.70 12.59
CA ARG A 56 -18.88 -8.17 11.30
C ARG A 56 -18.29 -7.26 10.23
N THR A 57 -17.65 -7.87 9.22
CA THR A 57 -17.22 -7.26 7.97
C THR A 57 -18.40 -6.57 7.29
N GLU A 58 -18.80 -5.40 7.75
CA GLU A 58 -19.83 -4.59 7.12
C GLU A 58 -19.20 -3.93 5.89
N GLY A 59 -19.67 -4.34 4.71
CA GLY A 59 -19.56 -3.49 3.53
C GLY A 59 -19.22 -4.20 2.24
N ILE A 60 -18.59 -5.38 2.28
CA ILE A 60 -18.33 -6.14 1.05
C ILE A 60 -19.59 -6.97 0.73
N PRO A 61 -20.27 -6.71 -0.39
CA PRO A 61 -21.43 -7.50 -0.78
C PRO A 61 -21.02 -8.92 -1.15
N SER A 62 -21.93 -9.88 -0.92
CA SER A 62 -21.81 -11.23 -1.47
C SER A 62 -22.08 -11.24 -2.97
N VAL A 63 -21.58 -12.27 -3.67
CA VAL A 63 -21.87 -12.50 -5.09
C VAL A 63 -23.40 -12.46 -5.34
N PRO A 64 -23.90 -11.72 -6.34
CA PRO A 64 -25.33 -11.68 -6.64
C PRO A 64 -25.85 -13.04 -7.11
N ALA A 65 -26.84 -13.60 -6.40
CA ALA A 65 -27.35 -14.94 -6.68
C ALA A 65 -28.13 -15.08 -8.01
N ASN A 66 -28.70 -13.97 -8.52
CA ASN A 66 -29.60 -13.96 -9.68
C ASN A 66 -29.13 -13.04 -10.81
N ALA A 67 -27.86 -12.64 -10.82
CA ALA A 67 -27.33 -11.78 -11.88
C ALA A 67 -27.01 -12.59 -13.14
N THR A 68 -27.22 -11.97 -14.30
CA THR A 68 -26.74 -12.50 -15.58
C THR A 68 -25.21 -12.39 -15.58
N PRO A 69 -24.47 -13.51 -15.63
CA PRO A 69 -23.02 -13.46 -15.60
C PRO A 69 -22.45 -12.96 -16.93
N GLY A 70 -21.47 -12.07 -16.84
CA GLY A 70 -20.61 -11.71 -17.95
C GLY A 70 -21.23 -10.80 -19.02
N GLY A 71 -20.38 -10.25 -19.87
CA GLY A 71 -20.72 -9.38 -20.99
C GLY A 71 -19.51 -9.07 -21.86
N ASP A 72 -19.61 -8.05 -22.71
CA ASP A 72 -18.57 -7.70 -23.68
C ASP A 72 -17.82 -6.40 -23.30
N ILE A 73 -18.11 -5.82 -22.14
CA ILE A 73 -17.50 -4.56 -21.71
C ILE A 73 -16.14 -4.85 -21.07
N SER A 74 -15.10 -4.21 -21.62
CA SER A 74 -13.74 -4.20 -21.09
C SER A 74 -13.33 -2.76 -20.81
N ILE A 75 -12.89 -2.47 -19.58
CA ILE A 75 -12.52 -1.13 -19.13
C ILE A 75 -11.19 -1.20 -18.42
N VAL A 76 -10.27 -0.30 -18.78
CA VAL A 76 -9.00 -0.10 -18.08
C VAL A 76 -9.07 1.21 -17.32
N PHE A 77 -8.66 1.18 -16.05
CA PHE A 77 -8.59 2.33 -15.16
C PHE A 77 -7.14 2.56 -14.74
N ALA A 78 -6.67 3.81 -14.79
CA ALA A 78 -5.42 4.22 -14.17
C ALA A 78 -5.68 4.86 -12.81
N LEU A 79 -4.86 4.48 -11.83
CA LEU A 79 -4.86 5.08 -10.50
C LEU A 79 -4.59 6.59 -10.60
N ARG A 80 -5.52 7.39 -10.09
CA ARG A 80 -5.44 8.85 -10.04
C ARG A 80 -5.00 9.34 -8.66
N SER A 81 -5.51 8.71 -7.61
CA SER A 81 -5.14 9.04 -6.24
C SER A 81 -5.17 7.80 -5.37
N LEU A 82 -4.32 7.80 -4.35
CA LEU A 82 -4.23 6.79 -3.32
C LEU A 82 -4.20 7.49 -1.98
N ASP A 83 -4.88 6.97 -0.97
CA ASP A 83 -4.95 7.55 0.37
C ASP A 83 -4.79 6.47 1.42
N PHE A 84 -3.65 6.44 2.11
CA PHE A 84 -3.33 5.47 3.16
C PHE A 84 -3.87 5.88 4.54
N GLY A 85 -4.56 7.01 4.65
CA GLY A 85 -5.06 7.57 5.91
C GLY A 85 -3.97 8.18 6.80
N ILE A 86 -2.80 8.48 6.23
CA ILE A 86 -1.63 9.04 6.95
C ILE A 86 -1.93 10.43 7.53
N ASP A 87 -2.86 11.16 6.93
CA ASP A 87 -3.20 12.54 7.26
C ASP A 87 -4.17 12.71 8.46
N GLY A 88 -4.56 11.60 9.10
CA GLY A 88 -5.50 11.66 10.22
C GLY A 88 -6.96 11.47 9.83
N GLY A 89 -7.27 11.20 8.56
CA GLY A 89 -8.62 10.97 8.07
C GLY A 89 -9.36 9.78 8.70
N ALA A 90 -10.60 9.58 8.24
CA ALA A 90 -11.42 8.44 8.63
C ALA A 90 -10.69 7.11 8.34
N PRO A 91 -10.90 6.06 9.17
CA PRO A 91 -10.38 4.72 8.93
C PRO A 91 -10.40 4.29 7.47
N VAL A 92 -9.30 3.67 7.07
CA VAL A 92 -9.08 3.17 5.72
C VAL A 92 -8.60 1.73 5.85
N GLY A 93 -9.21 0.82 5.12
CA GLY A 93 -8.86 -0.59 5.15
C GLY A 93 -10.10 -1.47 5.14
N LEU A 94 -9.88 -2.76 5.38
CA LEU A 94 -10.91 -3.79 5.51
C LEU A 94 -10.53 -4.66 6.71
N ASN A 95 -11.50 -5.42 7.22
CA ASN A 95 -11.21 -6.50 8.14
C ASN A 95 -10.72 -7.72 7.34
N LEU A 96 -9.42 -7.98 7.40
CA LEU A 96 -8.66 -8.95 6.62
C LEU A 96 -8.57 -10.32 7.28
N ASP A 97 -8.73 -10.41 8.60
CA ASP A 97 -8.61 -11.66 9.38
C ASP A 97 -9.92 -12.07 10.09
N GLY A 98 -10.97 -11.24 9.99
CA GLY A 98 -12.27 -11.46 10.60
C GLY A 98 -12.31 -11.22 12.11
N ARG A 99 -11.32 -10.52 12.69
CA ARG A 99 -11.22 -10.25 14.12
C ARG A 99 -11.52 -8.78 14.43
N CYS A 100 -11.71 -8.48 15.72
CA CYS A 100 -11.48 -7.15 16.27
C CYS A 100 -10.44 -7.27 17.36
N THR A 101 -9.18 -7.23 16.98
CA THR A 101 -8.06 -7.14 17.89
C THR A 101 -8.24 -5.91 18.77
N CYS A 102 -8.23 -6.12 20.09
CA CYS A 102 -8.66 -5.13 21.09
C CYS A 102 -10.17 -4.75 20.95
N PRO A 103 -11.10 -5.48 21.59
CA PRO A 103 -10.91 -6.31 22.78
C PRO A 103 -10.74 -7.81 22.50
N GLY A 104 -10.93 -8.25 21.26
CA GLY A 104 -10.77 -9.65 20.87
C GLY A 104 -9.30 -10.08 20.76
N PRO A 105 -9.07 -11.40 20.62
CA PRO A 105 -7.73 -11.91 20.34
C PRO A 105 -7.26 -11.53 18.93
N GLU A 106 -5.96 -11.38 18.79
CA GLU A 106 -5.21 -11.38 17.54
C GLU A 106 -5.38 -12.68 16.73
N SER A 107 -5.28 -12.60 15.40
CA SER A 107 -5.27 -13.77 14.51
C SER A 107 -3.91 -14.52 14.48
N CYS A 108 -2.85 -13.91 15.01
CA CYS A 108 -1.50 -14.47 15.09
C CYS A 108 -0.71 -13.94 16.30
N ARG A 109 0.35 -14.64 16.69
CA ARG A 109 1.25 -14.19 17.77
C ARG A 109 2.07 -13.00 17.33
N ALA A 110 1.74 -11.82 17.83
CA ALA A 110 2.52 -10.61 17.58
C ALA A 110 3.90 -10.68 18.27
N PRO A 111 4.94 -10.06 17.70
CA PRO A 111 6.28 -10.02 18.30
C PRO A 111 6.38 -9.08 19.52
N GLY A 112 5.34 -8.27 19.79
CA GLY A 112 5.34 -7.25 20.83
C GLY A 112 3.93 -6.78 21.17
N ALA A 113 3.77 -5.48 21.44
CA ALA A 113 2.45 -4.88 21.60
C ALA A 113 1.67 -5.01 20.30
N VAL A 114 0.44 -5.48 20.40
CA VAL A 114 -0.42 -5.77 19.26
C VAL A 114 -1.07 -4.46 18.80
N PRO A 115 -0.95 -4.07 17.51
CA PRO A 115 -1.77 -2.99 16.96
C PRO A 115 -3.25 -3.34 17.13
N CYS A 116 -4.01 -2.44 17.72
CA CYS A 116 -5.46 -2.62 17.84
C CYS A 116 -6.13 -2.29 16.51
N ASP A 117 -7.19 -3.02 16.19
CA ASP A 117 -7.97 -2.75 14.99
C ASP A 117 -8.73 -1.44 15.15
N GLN A 118 -9.05 -0.84 14.00
CA GLN A 118 -9.94 0.32 13.98
C GLN A 118 -11.40 -0.14 14.10
N GLU A 119 -12.33 0.81 14.06
CA GLU A 119 -13.76 0.51 14.14
C GLU A 119 -14.14 -0.60 13.14
N ARG A 120 -14.89 -1.61 13.62
CA ARG A 120 -15.32 -2.78 12.84
C ARG A 120 -14.24 -3.79 12.45
N GLY A 121 -13.12 -3.81 13.18
CA GLY A 121 -12.02 -4.72 12.90
C GLY A 121 -11.24 -4.30 11.66
N ILE A 122 -11.24 -3.01 11.30
CA ILE A 122 -10.48 -2.54 10.14
C ILE A 122 -8.99 -2.67 10.44
N ASP A 123 -8.31 -3.48 9.63
CA ASP A 123 -6.88 -3.70 9.68
C ASP A 123 -6.14 -2.65 8.84
N ASN A 124 -5.30 -1.83 9.49
CA ASN A 124 -4.42 -0.90 8.79
C ASN A 124 -3.22 -0.45 9.64
N ALA A 125 -2.48 -1.39 10.23
CA ALA A 125 -1.25 -1.12 10.97
C ALA A 125 -0.19 -0.39 10.11
N SER A 126 -0.28 -0.47 8.78
CA SER A 126 0.59 0.24 7.86
C SER A 126 0.44 1.76 7.94
N ARG A 127 -0.71 2.29 8.36
CA ARG A 127 -0.95 3.75 8.47
C ARG A 127 0.08 4.41 9.37
N ASP A 128 0.23 3.89 10.59
CA ASP A 128 1.16 4.45 11.58
C ASP A 128 2.61 4.22 11.16
N LEU A 129 2.89 3.06 10.54
CA LEU A 129 4.19 2.78 9.96
C LEU A 129 4.55 3.82 8.88
N LEU A 130 3.64 4.09 7.95
CA LEU A 130 3.83 5.06 6.87
C LEU A 130 3.98 6.49 7.40
N ALA A 131 3.17 6.88 8.38
CA ALA A 131 3.25 8.17 9.04
C ALA A 131 4.60 8.39 9.74
N GLU A 132 5.04 7.43 10.56
CA GLU A 132 6.23 7.59 11.39
C GLU A 132 7.54 7.41 10.61
N VAL A 133 7.58 6.45 9.69
CA VAL A 133 8.81 6.10 8.98
C VAL A 133 8.98 6.93 7.71
N PHE A 134 7.90 7.14 6.96
CA PHE A 134 7.99 7.68 5.60
C PHE A 134 7.30 9.04 5.40
N GLY A 135 6.58 9.53 6.40
CA GLY A 135 5.86 10.82 6.38
C GLY A 135 6.74 12.07 6.28
N ARG A 136 8.08 11.93 6.21
CA ARG A 136 9.04 13.03 6.12
C ARG A 136 9.48 13.36 4.69
N GLY A 137 8.58 13.33 3.70
CA GLY A 137 8.83 13.84 2.35
C GLY A 137 9.12 12.80 1.26
N VAL A 138 9.18 11.50 1.60
CA VAL A 138 9.48 10.44 0.61
C VAL A 138 8.22 9.67 0.21
N LEU A 139 7.38 9.29 1.18
CA LEU A 139 6.09 8.62 0.93
C LEU A 139 4.96 9.28 1.74
N ASP A 140 5.01 10.61 1.93
CA ASP A 140 3.86 11.31 2.49
C ASP A 140 2.71 11.42 1.47
N GLN A 141 1.51 11.66 2.00
CA GLN A 141 0.28 11.59 1.24
C GLN A 141 0.19 12.62 0.08
N PRO A 142 0.55 13.91 0.28
CA PRO A 142 0.69 14.88 -0.82
C PRO A 142 1.71 14.45 -1.89
N THR A 143 2.88 13.97 -1.48
CA THR A 143 3.95 13.57 -2.40
C THR A 143 3.52 12.40 -3.30
N ILE A 144 2.91 11.36 -2.72
CA ILE A 144 2.41 10.21 -3.48
C ILE A 144 1.36 10.65 -4.51
N ASN A 145 0.39 11.45 -4.08
CA ASN A 145 -0.67 11.90 -4.98
C ASN A 145 -0.13 12.87 -6.05
N GLY A 146 0.81 13.74 -5.71
CA GLY A 146 1.49 14.59 -6.70
C GLY A 146 2.18 13.76 -7.79
N ALA A 147 2.93 12.73 -7.41
CA ALA A 147 3.60 11.84 -8.35
C ALA A 147 2.62 11.00 -9.21
N LEU A 148 1.47 10.59 -8.66
CA LEU A 148 0.38 9.96 -9.44
C LEU A 148 -0.23 10.94 -10.44
N GLN A 149 -0.51 12.18 -10.03
CA GLN A 149 -1.04 13.23 -10.91
C GLN A 149 -0.07 13.60 -12.03
N ASP A 150 1.23 13.58 -11.74
CA ASP A 150 2.28 13.83 -12.72
C ASP A 150 2.57 12.62 -13.63
N GLY A 151 1.96 11.45 -13.35
CA GLY A 151 2.12 10.24 -14.13
C GLY A 151 3.49 9.57 -13.97
N ILE A 152 4.14 9.71 -12.82
CA ILE A 152 5.49 9.17 -12.54
C ILE A 152 5.47 7.65 -12.30
N PHE A 153 4.39 7.14 -11.73
CA PHE A 153 4.11 5.73 -11.52
C PHE A 153 2.60 5.56 -11.41
N GLY A 154 2.13 4.31 -11.40
CA GLY A 154 0.74 4.04 -11.07
C GLY A 154 0.44 2.56 -10.98
N ALA A 155 -0.85 2.26 -10.95
CA ALA A 155 -1.39 0.93 -11.18
C ALA A 155 -2.54 1.04 -12.17
N LEU A 156 -2.73 -0.02 -12.97
CA LEU A 156 -3.83 -0.13 -13.92
C LEU A 156 -4.73 -1.27 -13.46
N VAL A 157 -6.02 -0.99 -13.32
CA VAL A 157 -7.05 -2.00 -13.03
C VAL A 157 -7.82 -2.22 -14.32
N GLN A 158 -7.82 -3.44 -14.84
CA GLN A 158 -8.65 -3.83 -15.97
C GLN A 158 -9.81 -4.68 -15.47
N VAL A 159 -11.02 -4.30 -15.86
CA VAL A 159 -12.26 -5.06 -15.62
C VAL A 159 -12.71 -5.56 -16.97
N ASP A 160 -12.73 -6.88 -17.14
CA ASP A 160 -13.11 -7.55 -18.38
C ASP A 160 -14.38 -8.35 -18.18
N GLY A 161 -15.22 -8.37 -19.22
CA GLY A 161 -16.42 -9.19 -19.26
C GLY A 161 -17.57 -8.62 -18.45
N TRP A 162 -17.61 -7.32 -18.16
CA TRP A 162 -18.74 -6.72 -17.46
C TRP A 162 -19.96 -6.58 -18.38
N ASN A 163 -21.16 -6.85 -17.86
CA ASN A 163 -22.42 -6.71 -18.57
C ASN A 163 -22.98 -5.27 -18.61
N GLY A 164 -22.40 -4.35 -17.84
CA GLY A 164 -22.83 -2.95 -17.73
C GLY A 164 -23.93 -2.69 -16.69
N GLU A 165 -24.43 -3.74 -16.04
CA GLU A 165 -25.45 -3.67 -15.01
C GLU A 165 -24.85 -3.55 -13.60
N PRO A 166 -25.61 -3.04 -12.63
CA PRO A 166 -25.17 -2.96 -11.23
C PRO A 166 -24.89 -4.32 -10.59
N ASP A 167 -25.50 -5.39 -11.08
CA ASP A 167 -25.25 -6.75 -10.61
C ASP A 167 -24.71 -7.61 -11.76
N ASP A 168 -23.50 -8.14 -11.58
CA ASP A 168 -22.85 -9.08 -12.49
C ASP A 168 -22.14 -10.15 -11.64
N ALA A 169 -22.57 -11.40 -11.77
CA ALA A 169 -22.04 -12.49 -10.98
C ALA A 169 -20.61 -12.90 -11.38
N HIS A 170 -20.11 -12.44 -12.53
CA HIS A 170 -18.80 -12.85 -13.02
C HIS A 170 -18.16 -11.80 -13.93
N VAL A 171 -17.05 -11.24 -13.46
CA VAL A 171 -16.11 -10.43 -14.24
C VAL A 171 -14.69 -10.89 -13.97
N SER A 172 -13.76 -10.57 -14.87
CA SER A 172 -12.33 -10.75 -14.62
C SER A 172 -11.72 -9.42 -14.21
N VAL A 173 -10.92 -9.41 -13.14
CA VAL A 173 -10.15 -8.24 -12.72
C VAL A 173 -8.66 -8.53 -12.81
N GLN A 174 -7.94 -7.64 -13.47
CA GLN A 174 -6.48 -7.70 -13.59
C GLN A 174 -5.86 -6.41 -13.07
N VAL A 175 -4.75 -6.52 -12.34
CA VAL A 175 -3.99 -5.36 -11.88
C VAL A 175 -2.58 -5.38 -12.45
N PHE A 176 -2.17 -4.30 -13.10
CA PHE A 176 -0.81 -4.11 -13.59
C PHE A 176 -0.12 -3.01 -12.79
N ALA A 177 1.15 -3.20 -12.45
CA ALA A 177 1.98 -2.07 -12.04
C ALA A 177 2.30 -1.23 -13.28
N SER A 178 2.40 0.09 -13.11
CA SER A 178 2.75 1.01 -14.19
C SER A 178 4.00 1.80 -13.86
N GLN A 179 4.90 1.91 -14.84
CA GLN A 179 6.08 2.78 -14.76
C GLN A 179 5.73 4.25 -15.03
N GLY A 180 4.45 4.57 -15.23
CA GLY A 180 3.95 5.92 -15.44
C GLY A 180 3.27 6.12 -16.78
N PHE A 181 2.91 7.38 -17.03
CA PHE A 181 2.26 7.84 -18.25
C PHE A 181 3.14 7.63 -19.49
N ASP A 182 2.59 7.00 -20.53
CA ASP A 182 3.29 6.70 -21.77
C ASP A 182 3.27 7.92 -22.70
N GLN A 183 4.23 8.83 -22.47
CA GLN A 183 4.40 10.04 -23.28
C GLN A 183 4.67 9.74 -24.77
N LYS A 184 5.24 8.56 -25.09
CA LYS A 184 5.51 8.16 -26.48
C LYS A 184 4.23 7.79 -27.20
N ALA A 185 3.31 7.11 -26.50
CA ALA A 185 2.00 6.75 -27.04
C ALA A 185 1.08 7.97 -27.20
N VAL A 186 1.40 9.09 -26.54
CA VAL A 186 0.56 10.30 -26.53
C VAL A 186 1.40 11.56 -26.79
N PRO A 187 1.78 11.81 -28.05
CA PRO A 187 2.62 12.95 -28.41
C PRO A 187 2.02 14.30 -27.98
N GLY A 188 2.88 15.19 -27.46
CA GLY A 188 2.47 16.53 -27.03
C GLY A 188 1.90 16.62 -25.62
N ARG A 189 1.84 15.50 -24.87
CA ARG A 189 1.50 15.49 -23.44
C ARG A 189 2.69 15.01 -22.62
N SER A 190 3.04 15.77 -21.58
CA SER A 190 4.07 15.39 -20.60
C SER A 190 3.49 14.79 -19.32
N GLN A 191 2.18 14.94 -19.10
CA GLN A 191 1.45 14.50 -17.92
C GLN A 191 0.07 13.97 -18.33
N PRO A 192 -0.53 13.06 -17.54
CA PRO A 192 -1.91 12.61 -17.75
C PRO A 192 -2.88 13.77 -17.51
N VAL A 193 -4.05 13.73 -18.15
CA VAL A 193 -5.12 14.72 -17.92
C VAL A 193 -6.44 14.07 -17.48
N PHE A 194 -6.44 12.75 -17.33
CA PHE A 194 -7.52 11.93 -16.79
C PHE A 194 -8.83 12.02 -17.57
N ASP A 195 -8.73 12.08 -18.90
CA ASP A 195 -9.86 12.24 -19.83
C ASP A 195 -10.32 10.93 -20.50
N GLY A 196 -9.82 9.77 -20.04
CA GLY A 196 -10.10 8.48 -20.65
C GLY A 196 -9.19 8.11 -21.83
N LYS A 197 -8.33 9.04 -22.29
CA LYS A 197 -7.42 8.81 -23.43
C LYS A 197 -5.96 8.70 -23.00
N ASP A 198 -5.68 8.77 -21.71
CA ASP A 198 -4.34 8.55 -21.18
C ASP A 198 -3.89 7.11 -21.44
N VAL A 199 -2.65 6.97 -21.88
CA VAL A 199 -2.01 5.68 -22.08
C VAL A 199 -0.94 5.55 -21.00
N TRP A 200 -0.91 4.41 -20.32
CA TRP A 200 0.02 4.15 -19.24
C TRP A 200 0.87 2.94 -19.57
N THR A 201 2.15 3.04 -19.29
CA THR A 201 3.08 1.93 -19.46
C THR A 201 2.69 0.77 -18.55
N VAL A 202 3.05 -0.45 -18.96
CA VAL A 202 2.84 -1.67 -18.17
C VAL A 202 4.19 -2.19 -17.73
N ASP A 203 4.33 -2.50 -16.45
CA ASP A 203 5.54 -3.06 -15.90
C ASP A 203 5.69 -4.54 -16.29
N ASP A 204 6.81 -4.88 -16.93
CA ASP A 204 7.12 -6.25 -17.38
C ASP A 204 7.02 -7.27 -16.24
N GLU A 205 7.38 -6.89 -15.01
CA GLU A 205 7.32 -7.81 -13.87
C GLU A 205 5.87 -8.15 -13.48
N SER A 206 4.89 -7.31 -13.84
CA SER A 206 3.46 -7.54 -13.56
C SER A 206 2.75 -8.38 -14.62
N VAL A 207 3.40 -8.62 -15.77
CA VAL A 207 2.81 -9.38 -16.89
C VAL A 207 3.20 -10.85 -16.79
N ASP A 208 2.21 -11.75 -16.94
CA ASP A 208 2.41 -13.19 -17.09
C ASP A 208 2.60 -13.58 -18.57
N ARG A 209 1.76 -13.01 -19.44
CA ARG A 209 1.79 -13.26 -20.89
C ARG A 209 1.60 -11.98 -21.69
N SER A 210 2.38 -11.85 -22.77
CA SER A 210 2.17 -10.86 -23.83
C SER A 210 1.88 -11.54 -25.16
N VAL A 211 1.01 -10.93 -25.96
CA VAL A 211 0.80 -11.32 -27.36
C VAL A 211 1.59 -10.32 -28.21
N ASP A 212 2.57 -10.80 -28.98
CA ASP A 212 3.35 -10.01 -29.94
C ASP A 212 4.04 -8.74 -29.39
N GLY A 213 4.33 -8.69 -28.09
CA GLY A 213 5.05 -7.56 -27.45
C GLY A 213 4.20 -6.30 -27.21
N GLY A 214 2.88 -6.39 -27.33
CA GLY A 214 1.92 -5.32 -27.07
C GLY A 214 0.63 -5.81 -26.39
N PRO A 215 -0.31 -4.92 -26.03
CA PRO A 215 -1.60 -5.35 -25.49
C PRO A 215 -2.39 -6.13 -26.56
N PRO A 216 -3.23 -7.12 -26.16
CA PRO A 216 -3.62 -7.42 -24.79
C PRO A 216 -2.53 -8.15 -23.98
N TYR A 217 -2.46 -7.82 -22.69
CA TYR A 217 -1.60 -8.49 -21.72
C TYR A 217 -2.44 -9.31 -20.76
N VAL A 218 -1.85 -10.37 -20.19
CA VAL A 218 -2.40 -11.07 -19.04
C VAL A 218 -1.55 -10.73 -17.82
N SER A 219 -2.18 -10.22 -16.77
CA SER A 219 -1.49 -9.90 -15.51
C SER A 219 -1.19 -11.16 -14.71
N LYS A 220 -0.08 -11.16 -13.95
CA LYS A 220 0.15 -12.12 -12.86
C LYS A 220 -0.84 -11.95 -11.71
N ALA A 221 -1.45 -10.78 -11.61
CA ALA A 221 -2.44 -10.40 -10.62
C ALA A 221 -3.83 -10.40 -11.28
N LEU A 222 -4.33 -11.59 -11.59
CA LEU A 222 -5.63 -11.86 -12.20
C LEU A 222 -6.54 -12.54 -11.18
N ASP A 223 -7.77 -12.06 -11.08
CA ASP A 223 -8.89 -12.70 -10.43
C ASP A 223 -9.98 -12.94 -11.47
N ASP A 224 -10.18 -14.20 -11.83
CA ASP A 224 -11.23 -14.65 -12.75
C ASP A 224 -12.54 -14.97 -12.04
N SER A 225 -12.64 -14.70 -10.73
CA SER A 225 -13.81 -14.96 -9.90
C SER A 225 -14.42 -13.69 -9.31
N ALA A 226 -13.97 -12.52 -9.78
CA ALA A 226 -14.49 -11.22 -9.37
C ALA A 226 -15.95 -11.03 -9.82
N PHE A 227 -16.64 -10.09 -9.19
CA PHE A 227 -18.06 -9.81 -9.45
C PHE A 227 -18.40 -8.35 -9.18
N VAL A 228 -19.56 -7.91 -9.66
CA VAL A 228 -20.16 -6.62 -9.37
C VAL A 228 -21.47 -6.83 -8.63
N ALA A 229 -21.67 -6.17 -7.49
CA ALA A 229 -22.91 -6.25 -6.72
C ALA A 229 -23.33 -4.85 -6.28
N GLY A 230 -24.55 -4.43 -6.64
CA GLY A 230 -25.06 -3.09 -6.38
C GLY A 230 -24.20 -1.97 -6.95
N GLY A 231 -23.48 -2.22 -8.05
CA GLY A 231 -22.52 -1.32 -8.68
C GLY A 231 -21.13 -1.32 -8.03
N ALA A 232 -20.89 -2.18 -7.04
CA ALA A 232 -19.58 -2.34 -6.41
C ALA A 232 -18.84 -3.56 -6.98
N LEU A 233 -17.69 -3.30 -7.58
CA LEU A 233 -16.71 -4.30 -7.98
C LEU A 233 -16.03 -4.89 -6.73
N VAL A 234 -16.01 -6.21 -6.65
CA VAL A 234 -15.34 -6.98 -5.60
C VAL A 234 -14.37 -7.95 -6.26
N SER A 235 -13.12 -7.92 -5.80
CA SER A 235 -12.08 -8.83 -6.30
C SER A 235 -11.06 -9.19 -5.22
N THR A 236 -10.51 -10.40 -5.33
CA THR A 236 -9.48 -10.95 -4.45
C THR A 236 -8.25 -11.35 -5.26
N LEU A 237 -7.13 -10.65 -5.07
CA LEU A 237 -5.91 -10.89 -5.82
C LEU A 237 -4.67 -10.44 -5.05
N SER A 238 -3.51 -11.02 -5.36
CA SER A 238 -2.22 -10.48 -4.91
C SER A 238 -1.64 -9.58 -6.00
N PHE A 239 -1.32 -8.33 -5.69
CA PHE A 239 -0.91 -7.34 -6.69
C PHE A 239 0.21 -6.42 -6.21
N PRO A 240 1.07 -5.95 -7.15
CA PRO A 240 2.02 -4.91 -6.86
C PRO A 240 1.40 -3.51 -7.01
N ILE A 241 1.77 -2.60 -6.10
CA ILE A 241 1.57 -1.16 -6.26
C ILE A 241 2.96 -0.51 -6.21
N ILE A 242 3.19 0.48 -7.08
CA ILE A 242 4.37 1.33 -7.00
C ILE A 242 3.95 2.64 -6.33
N VAL A 243 4.71 3.09 -5.33
CA VAL A 243 4.55 4.39 -4.68
C VAL A 243 5.90 5.09 -4.59
N GLY A 244 5.95 6.41 -4.52
CA GLY A 244 7.21 7.14 -4.50
C GLY A 244 7.03 8.64 -4.59
N SER A 245 8.14 9.35 -4.66
CA SER A 245 8.18 10.81 -4.82
C SER A 245 8.62 11.27 -6.21
N ASN A 246 9.34 10.43 -6.94
CA ASN A 246 9.86 10.71 -8.27
C ASN A 246 10.21 9.40 -9.01
N SER A 247 10.85 9.47 -10.18
CA SER A 247 11.16 8.29 -10.99
C SER A 247 12.26 7.37 -10.42
N THR A 248 13.10 7.87 -9.51
CA THR A 248 14.21 7.11 -8.91
C THR A 248 13.93 6.68 -7.46
N SER A 249 13.12 7.43 -6.72
CA SER A 249 12.73 7.13 -5.34
C SER A 249 11.34 6.49 -5.30
N ARG A 250 11.28 5.18 -5.56
CA ARG A 250 10.03 4.40 -5.61
C ARG A 250 10.13 3.11 -4.83
N VAL A 251 9.07 2.78 -4.12
CA VAL A 251 8.86 1.53 -3.39
C VAL A 251 7.82 0.71 -4.11
N ARG A 252 8.10 -0.58 -4.31
CA ARG A 252 7.09 -1.54 -4.74
C ARG A 252 6.50 -2.23 -3.52
N ILE A 253 5.22 -1.96 -3.28
CA ILE A 253 4.41 -2.65 -2.28
C ILE A 253 3.84 -3.90 -2.95
N LYS A 254 4.19 -5.08 -2.45
CA LYS A 254 3.53 -6.33 -2.86
C LYS A 254 2.42 -6.63 -1.87
N VAL A 255 1.19 -6.44 -2.30
CA VAL A 255 0.00 -6.72 -1.51
C VAL A 255 -0.36 -8.19 -1.69
N GLY A 256 -0.18 -8.99 -0.63
CA GLY A 256 -0.62 -10.38 -0.57
C GLY A 256 -2.06 -10.48 -0.08
N ASP A 257 -2.78 -11.51 -0.54
CA ASP A 257 -4.20 -11.77 -0.21
C ASP A 257 -5.06 -10.50 -0.27
N GLY A 258 -4.79 -9.68 -1.28
CA GLY A 258 -5.41 -8.39 -1.43
C GLY A 258 -6.90 -8.48 -1.74
N ARG A 259 -7.61 -7.42 -1.38
CA ARG A 259 -9.02 -7.18 -1.70
C ARG A 259 -9.12 -5.83 -2.38
N LEU A 260 -9.79 -5.80 -3.52
CA LEU A 260 -10.20 -4.58 -4.20
C LEU A 260 -11.72 -4.49 -4.08
N PHE A 261 -12.20 -3.43 -3.41
CA PHE A 261 -13.61 -3.14 -3.25
C PHE A 261 -13.89 -1.71 -3.71
N ALA A 262 -14.59 -1.54 -4.83
CA ALA A 262 -14.79 -0.21 -5.40
C ALA A 262 -16.11 -0.06 -6.14
N THR A 263 -16.74 1.10 -6.02
CA THR A 263 -17.92 1.44 -6.83
C THR A 263 -17.50 1.81 -8.24
N ILE A 264 -18.12 1.19 -9.25
CA ILE A 264 -18.05 1.61 -10.65
C ILE A 264 -19.00 2.79 -10.81
N ARG A 265 -18.47 3.96 -11.14
CA ARG A 265 -19.26 5.19 -11.34
C ARG A 265 -19.25 5.59 -12.81
N THR A 266 -20.42 5.96 -13.31
CA THR A 266 -20.54 6.67 -14.59
C THR A 266 -20.27 8.16 -14.36
N GLU A 267 -19.16 8.66 -14.88
CA GLU A 267 -18.76 10.07 -14.74
C GLU A 267 -19.41 10.93 -15.82
N LYS A 268 -19.33 10.48 -17.07
CA LYS A 268 -19.79 11.27 -18.22
C LYS A 268 -20.14 10.36 -19.40
N ALA A 269 -21.31 10.58 -19.99
CA ALA A 269 -21.59 10.06 -21.33
C ALA A 269 -20.78 10.85 -22.36
N LEU A 270 -19.99 10.15 -23.17
CA LEU A 270 -19.16 10.73 -24.23
C LEU A 270 -19.86 10.69 -25.61
N GLY A 271 -21.18 10.50 -25.63
CA GLY A 271 -21.96 10.31 -26.87
C GLY A 271 -21.52 9.05 -27.60
N ASP A 272 -21.29 9.13 -28.90
CA ASP A 272 -20.83 8.01 -29.73
C ASP A 272 -19.44 7.48 -29.31
N ALA A 273 -18.67 8.24 -28.51
CA ALA A 273 -17.37 7.84 -28.00
C ALA A 273 -17.45 6.97 -26.73
N GLY A 274 -18.65 6.59 -26.29
CA GLY A 274 -18.89 5.67 -25.18
C GLY A 274 -19.14 6.38 -23.86
N VAL A 275 -18.73 5.76 -22.75
CA VAL A 275 -18.95 6.25 -21.38
C VAL A 275 -17.62 6.34 -20.66
N GLN A 276 -17.42 7.45 -19.94
CA GLN A 276 -16.33 7.59 -18.98
C GLN A 276 -16.78 7.04 -17.64
N TYR A 277 -16.02 6.08 -17.12
CA TYR A 277 -16.20 5.47 -15.82
C TYR A 277 -15.09 5.90 -14.84
N SER A 278 -15.34 5.66 -13.56
CA SER A 278 -14.31 5.69 -12.53
C SER A 278 -14.52 4.56 -11.53
N LEU A 279 -13.45 4.17 -10.84
CA LEU A 279 -13.49 3.34 -9.66
C LEU A 279 -13.17 4.22 -8.45
N GLN A 280 -14.01 4.14 -7.43
CA GLN A 280 -13.75 4.77 -6.14
C GLN A 280 -13.97 3.74 -5.05
N GLY A 281 -12.94 3.47 -4.26
CA GLY A 281 -13.01 2.34 -3.35
C GLY A 281 -11.84 2.23 -2.39
N THR A 282 -11.71 1.05 -1.83
CA THR A 282 -10.67 0.64 -0.90
C THR A 282 -9.93 -0.55 -1.50
N LEU A 283 -8.60 -0.48 -1.42
CA LEU A 283 -7.75 -1.65 -1.52
C LEU A 283 -7.24 -1.98 -0.13
N ALA A 284 -7.19 -3.25 0.21
CA ALA A 284 -6.58 -3.71 1.45
C ALA A 284 -5.87 -5.04 1.22
N GLY A 285 -4.96 -5.39 2.11
CA GLY A 285 -4.28 -6.68 2.07
C GLY A 285 -3.06 -6.71 2.98
N ARG A 286 -2.17 -7.63 2.70
CA ARG A 286 -1.10 -8.03 3.63
C ARG A 286 0.25 -7.67 3.04
N TRP A 287 0.99 -6.78 3.68
CA TRP A 287 2.34 -6.43 3.26
C TRP A 287 3.36 -7.25 4.06
N ARG A 288 3.85 -8.33 3.45
CA ARG A 288 4.84 -9.21 4.09
C ARG A 288 6.07 -8.42 4.51
N ALA A 289 6.51 -8.63 5.75
CA ALA A 289 7.65 -7.92 6.33
C ALA A 289 8.91 -8.02 5.45
N SER A 290 9.18 -9.19 4.88
CA SER A 290 10.35 -9.39 4.01
C SER A 290 10.29 -8.64 2.70
N ASP A 291 9.09 -8.53 2.11
CA ASP A 291 8.87 -7.75 0.89
C ASP A 291 8.96 -6.25 1.20
N LEU A 292 8.45 -5.80 2.36
CA LEU A 292 8.58 -4.43 2.85
C LEU A 292 10.05 -4.06 3.07
N LEU A 293 10.77 -4.83 3.90
CA LEU A 293 12.17 -4.56 4.20
C LEU A 293 13.00 -4.60 2.92
N GLY A 294 12.81 -5.63 2.08
CA GLY A 294 13.45 -5.75 0.78
C GLY A 294 13.22 -4.54 -0.15
N SER A 295 12.04 -3.93 -0.07
CA SER A 295 11.70 -2.75 -0.88
C SER A 295 12.45 -1.48 -0.47
N LEU A 296 13.03 -1.42 0.74
CA LEU A 296 13.82 -0.26 1.18
C LEU A 296 15.11 -0.09 0.39
N ALA A 297 15.64 -1.16 -0.20
CA ALA A 297 16.84 -1.11 -1.03
C ALA A 297 16.68 -0.27 -2.32
N SER A 298 15.45 0.07 -2.71
CA SER A 298 15.19 1.01 -3.81
C SER A 298 15.15 2.47 -3.38
N LEU A 299 15.34 2.76 -2.09
CA LEU A 299 15.43 4.10 -1.54
C LEU A 299 16.87 4.45 -1.20
N ASN A 300 17.17 5.74 -1.36
CA ASN A 300 18.42 6.33 -0.88
C ASN A 300 18.16 7.08 0.43
N ASP A 301 19.13 6.99 1.34
CA ASP A 301 19.19 7.77 2.56
C ASP A 301 19.20 9.27 2.20
N PRO A 302 18.25 10.08 2.70
CA PRO A 302 18.18 11.50 2.37
C PRO A 302 19.35 12.32 2.89
N ILE A 303 20.11 11.81 3.87
CA ILE A 303 21.27 12.48 4.48
C ILE A 303 22.55 12.14 3.72
N THR A 304 22.77 10.85 3.44
CA THR A 304 24.03 10.37 2.87
C THR A 304 23.97 10.19 1.35
N GLY A 305 22.76 10.08 0.78
CA GLY A 305 22.53 9.71 -0.62
C GLY A 305 22.84 8.24 -0.94
N ALA A 306 23.29 7.47 0.05
CA ALA A 306 23.60 6.05 -0.11
C ALA A 306 22.33 5.19 -0.05
N PRO A 307 22.28 4.04 -0.73
CA PRO A 307 21.14 3.14 -0.65
C PRO A 307 20.87 2.63 0.78
N ILE A 308 19.60 2.50 1.14
CA ILE A 308 19.19 2.05 2.48
C ILE A 308 19.33 0.52 2.56
N CYS A 309 20.51 0.06 3.00
CA CYS A 309 20.87 -1.34 3.16
C CYS A 309 20.95 -1.79 4.62
N GLY A 310 21.10 -3.10 4.82
CA GLY A 310 21.08 -3.80 6.11
C GLY A 310 21.95 -3.20 7.22
N ASP A 311 23.07 -2.60 6.88
CA ASP A 311 24.05 -2.00 7.80
C ASP A 311 23.80 -0.51 8.09
N SER A 312 22.94 0.15 7.32
CA SER A 312 22.63 1.57 7.53
C SER A 312 21.81 1.79 8.81
N GLY A 313 22.13 2.86 9.55
CA GLY A 313 21.40 3.22 10.77
C GLY A 313 19.92 3.53 10.50
N VAL A 314 19.62 4.14 9.35
CA VAL A 314 18.24 4.37 8.88
C VAL A 314 17.52 3.05 8.68
N TYR A 315 18.15 2.07 8.01
CA TYR A 315 17.54 0.75 7.83
C TYR A 315 17.23 0.07 9.16
N GLN A 316 18.18 0.06 10.10
CA GLN A 316 17.97 -0.58 11.41
C GLN A 316 16.82 0.08 12.18
N LEU A 317 16.70 1.40 12.09
CA LEU A 317 15.57 2.14 12.64
C LEU A 317 14.26 1.69 11.97
N VAL A 318 14.17 1.70 10.64
CA VAL A 318 12.95 1.26 9.92
C VAL A 318 12.62 -0.18 10.24
N LYS A 319 13.60 -1.09 10.22
CA LYS A 319 13.40 -2.50 10.54
C LYS A 319 12.77 -2.68 11.91
N SER A 320 13.28 -1.98 12.93
CA SER A 320 12.67 -2.05 14.27
C SER A 320 11.21 -1.60 14.28
N GLN A 321 10.87 -0.55 13.52
CA GLN A 321 9.50 -0.03 13.44
C GLN A 321 8.55 -0.97 12.68
N VAL A 322 9.04 -1.60 11.60
CA VAL A 322 8.29 -2.60 10.82
C VAL A 322 8.01 -3.82 11.69
N CYS A 323 9.05 -4.36 12.33
CA CYS A 323 8.93 -5.58 13.11
C CYS A 323 8.07 -5.41 14.36
N ALA A 324 7.99 -4.20 14.93
CA ALA A 324 7.08 -3.91 16.04
C ALA A 324 5.61 -3.82 15.63
N ARG A 325 5.29 -3.74 14.33
CA ARG A 325 3.93 -3.53 13.80
C ARG A 325 3.37 -4.73 13.04
N LEU A 326 4.00 -5.90 13.17
CA LEU A 326 3.46 -7.11 12.58
C LEU A 326 2.21 -7.54 13.36
N ASP A 327 1.08 -7.51 12.69
CA ASP A 327 -0.26 -7.70 13.25
C ASP A 327 -1.00 -8.88 12.64
N ILE A 328 -0.62 -9.30 11.42
CA ILE A 328 -1.29 -10.39 10.70
C ILE A 328 -0.30 -11.41 10.09
N PRO A 329 -0.72 -12.66 9.83
CA PRO A 329 0.04 -13.59 9.00
C PRO A 329 0.21 -13.04 7.57
N ALA A 330 1.27 -13.44 6.87
CA ALA A 330 1.46 -13.03 5.46
C ALA A 330 0.52 -13.74 4.46
N GLN A 331 -0.25 -14.73 4.92
CA GLN A 331 -1.28 -15.43 4.15
C GLN A 331 -2.49 -15.62 5.07
N GLY A 332 -3.68 -15.20 4.65
CA GLY A 332 -4.92 -15.31 5.42
C GLY A 332 -5.36 -16.75 5.68
N SER A 333 -4.89 -17.71 4.88
CA SER A 333 -5.07 -19.13 5.20
C SER A 333 -4.36 -19.57 6.50
N ASN A 334 -3.47 -18.75 7.05
CA ASN A 334 -2.80 -18.99 8.33
C ASN A 334 -3.41 -18.22 9.51
N ASP A 335 -4.50 -17.46 9.29
CA ASP A 335 -5.22 -16.81 10.38
C ASP A 335 -5.72 -17.85 11.37
N ASP A 336 -5.64 -17.52 12.67
CA ASP A 336 -6.07 -18.35 13.80
C ASP A 336 -5.34 -19.70 13.96
N LEU A 337 -4.29 -19.96 13.17
CA LEU A 337 -3.49 -21.18 13.29
C LEU A 337 -2.40 -21.08 14.38
N GLY A 338 -2.41 -20.00 15.16
CA GLY A 338 -1.39 -19.72 16.17
C GLY A 338 0.00 -19.62 15.57
N GLN A 339 0.14 -19.08 14.37
CA GLN A 339 1.45 -18.74 13.78
C GLN A 339 1.92 -17.37 14.29
N SER A 340 3.20 -17.05 14.09
CA SER A 340 3.70 -15.70 14.36
C SER A 340 3.28 -14.74 13.26
N CYS A 341 2.95 -13.50 13.61
CA CYS A 341 2.65 -12.47 12.63
C CYS A 341 3.88 -12.18 11.76
N SER A 342 3.67 -12.02 10.46
CA SER A 342 4.75 -11.90 9.47
C SER A 342 4.47 -10.85 8.39
N ALA A 343 3.38 -10.11 8.53
CA ALA A 343 3.00 -9.03 7.66
C ALA A 343 2.41 -7.89 8.47
N VAL A 344 2.39 -6.71 7.84
CA VAL A 344 1.66 -5.54 8.31
C VAL A 344 0.38 -5.45 7.48
N SER A 345 -0.77 -5.26 8.11
CA SER A 345 -2.02 -4.97 7.42
C SER A 345 -1.96 -3.61 6.71
N LEU A 346 -2.43 -3.60 5.47
CA LEU A 346 -2.41 -2.44 4.59
C LEU A 346 -3.82 -2.09 4.15
N GLY A 347 -4.20 -0.83 4.29
CA GLY A 347 -5.42 -0.26 3.74
C GLY A 347 -5.16 1.05 3.02
N ALA A 348 -5.74 1.23 1.84
CA ALA A 348 -5.76 2.51 1.14
C ALA A 348 -7.09 2.76 0.41
N LYS A 349 -7.60 3.99 0.46
CA LYS A 349 -8.64 4.45 -0.46
C LYS A 349 -8.01 4.80 -1.78
N PHE A 350 -8.75 4.61 -2.86
CA PHE A 350 -8.25 4.97 -4.18
C PHE A 350 -9.34 5.55 -5.06
N VAL A 351 -8.89 6.33 -6.03
CA VAL A 351 -9.68 6.71 -7.19
C VAL A 351 -8.90 6.32 -8.44
N ALA A 352 -9.54 5.59 -9.35
CA ALA A 352 -9.02 5.28 -10.66
C ALA A 352 -10.01 5.71 -11.74
N VAL A 353 -9.51 6.09 -12.91
CA VAL A 353 -10.31 6.65 -14.01
C VAL A 353 -9.92 5.99 -15.32
N ASN A 354 -10.82 5.99 -16.31
CA ASN A 354 -10.53 5.39 -17.61
C ASN A 354 -9.14 5.74 -18.16
N ALA A 355 -8.48 4.74 -18.72
CA ALA A 355 -7.18 4.83 -19.34
C ALA A 355 -7.03 3.73 -20.41
N LYS A 356 -5.83 3.60 -20.96
CA LYS A 356 -5.44 2.54 -21.90
C LYS A 356 -4.11 1.92 -21.47
N LEU A 357 -3.97 0.62 -21.71
CA LEU A 357 -2.69 -0.08 -21.61
C LEU A 357 -1.76 0.40 -22.73
N GLY A 358 -0.52 0.72 -22.35
CA GLY A 358 0.54 1.18 -23.24
C GLY A 358 1.62 0.15 -23.47
N SER A 359 2.83 0.65 -23.76
CA SER A 359 4.00 -0.19 -23.96
C SER A 359 4.44 -0.86 -22.65
N GLN A 360 4.95 -2.09 -22.78
CA GLN A 360 5.70 -2.75 -21.73
C GLN A 360 7.02 -2.01 -21.47
N GLN A 361 7.33 -1.79 -20.20
CA GLN A 361 8.56 -1.17 -19.75
C GLN A 361 9.17 -2.01 -18.62
N PRO A 362 10.48 -2.29 -18.68
CA PRO A 362 11.15 -2.97 -17.59
C PRO A 362 11.09 -2.10 -16.34
N LYS A 363 11.09 -2.75 -15.17
CA LYS A 363 11.36 -2.08 -13.91
C LYS A 363 12.68 -1.30 -14.06
N PRO A 364 12.70 0.03 -13.81
CA PRO A 364 13.92 0.79 -13.82
C PRO A 364 14.91 0.20 -12.82
N ASP A 365 16.16 0.07 -13.25
CA ASP A 365 17.24 -0.39 -12.39
C ASP A 365 17.23 0.46 -11.13
N SER A 366 16.88 -0.13 -9.99
CA SER A 366 16.78 0.58 -8.71
C SER A 366 18.17 0.95 -8.15
N GLY A 367 19.20 0.97 -9.01
CA GLY A 367 20.60 1.18 -8.66
C GLY A 367 21.03 0.32 -7.48
N GLY A 368 20.41 -0.86 -7.31
CA GLY A 368 20.25 -1.55 -6.03
C GLY A 368 21.54 -1.60 -5.23
N GLY A 369 21.70 -0.64 -4.31
CA GLY A 369 22.96 -0.52 -3.58
C GLY A 369 23.25 -1.71 -2.69
N CYS A 370 22.22 -2.47 -2.36
CA CYS A 370 22.32 -3.64 -1.49
C CYS A 370 22.57 -4.94 -2.27
N GLY A 371 22.62 -4.89 -3.60
CA GLY A 371 22.77 -6.05 -4.48
C GLY A 371 21.45 -6.72 -4.87
N PRO A 372 21.46 -7.60 -5.89
CA PRO A 372 20.25 -8.16 -6.52
C PRO A 372 19.49 -9.19 -5.68
N THR A 373 20.08 -9.67 -4.57
CA THR A 373 19.53 -10.74 -3.73
C THR A 373 19.25 -10.28 -2.30
N TRP A 374 19.24 -8.97 -2.06
CA TRP A 374 19.06 -8.48 -0.70
C TRP A 374 17.62 -8.68 -0.23
N SER A 375 17.48 -9.34 0.91
CA SER A 375 16.22 -9.59 1.61
C SER A 375 16.50 -9.67 3.10
N ASP A 376 15.51 -9.36 3.90
CA ASP A 376 15.59 -9.48 5.35
C ASP A 376 14.21 -9.86 5.93
N THR A 377 14.16 -10.26 7.19
CA THR A 377 12.94 -10.67 7.90
C THR A 377 12.91 -10.10 9.32
N CYS A 378 11.72 -10.12 9.93
CA CYS A 378 11.55 -9.86 11.35
C CYS A 378 11.72 -11.16 12.14
N GLY A 379 12.90 -11.33 12.72
CA GLY A 379 13.35 -12.49 13.49
C GLY A 379 14.82 -12.30 13.86
N PRO A 380 15.39 -13.10 14.79
CA PRO A 380 16.84 -13.18 14.92
C PRO A 380 17.51 -13.60 13.61
#